data_AF-A0A5C1QEG7-F1
#
_entry.id   AF-A0A5C1QEG7-F1
#
_cell.length_a   1.000
_cell.length_b   1.000
_cell.length_c   1.000
_cell.angle_alpha   90.00
_cell.angle_beta   90.00
_cell.angle_gamma   90.00
#
_symmetry.space_group_name_H-M   'P 1'
#
loop_
_entity.id
_entity.type
_entity.pdbx_description
1 polymer ?
#
loop_
_entity_poly.entity_id
_entity_poly.type
_entity_poly.pdbx_seq_one_letter_code
_entity_poly.pdbx_strand_id
1 'polypeptide(L)'
;MAVTINDVAKMAGVSHTTVSWVIHNDPRITQKTKDKVNKAIEKLNYHPNYNARSLVKGKTDAIAVVTSFFSTYFELSVLRGIETAMGNCKKNYNLNLYSTSNREDEVLNEILYGRRADAVILLSESPSQKIINDYNAKNIPLILVENYHDELISVKSNSIKGVRMLQIISLV
;
A
#
# COMPACT_ATOMS: atom_id res chain seq x y z
N MET A 1 27.66 9.84 -2.99
CA MET A 1 26.44 10.50 -3.52
C MET A 1 25.67 9.45 -4.30
N ALA A 2 24.36 9.29 -4.08
CA ALA A 2 23.56 8.27 -4.78
C ALA A 2 23.38 8.66 -6.25
N VAL A 3 23.48 7.69 -7.16
CA VAL A 3 23.26 7.89 -8.60
C VAL A 3 21.79 8.26 -8.84
N THR A 4 21.56 9.28 -9.65
CA THR A 4 20.23 9.79 -9.98
C THR A 4 19.81 9.43 -11.41
N ILE A 5 18.52 9.61 -11.73
CA ILE A 5 18.02 9.45 -13.10
C ILE A 5 18.70 10.41 -14.09
N ASN A 6 19.16 11.57 -13.61
CA ASN A 6 19.88 12.54 -14.41
C ASN A 6 21.28 12.05 -14.78
N ASP A 7 21.94 11.31 -13.89
CA ASP A 7 23.26 10.71 -14.17
C ASP A 7 23.15 9.62 -15.24
N VAL A 8 22.10 8.79 -15.17
CA VAL A 8 21.76 7.80 -16.20
C VAL A 8 21.48 8.48 -17.53
N ALA A 9 20.66 9.53 -17.53
CA ALA A 9 20.31 10.29 -18.73
C ALA A 9 21.55 10.88 -19.41
N LYS A 10 22.45 11.47 -18.60
CA LYS A 10 23.73 12.03 -19.06
C LYS A 10 24.64 10.97 -19.67
N MET A 11 24.76 9.80 -19.04
CA MET A 11 25.58 8.70 -19.57
C MET A 11 24.99 8.10 -20.86
N ALA A 12 23.67 7.96 -20.94
CA ALA A 12 22.98 7.39 -22.10
C ALA A 12 22.83 8.39 -23.26
N GLY A 13 23.05 9.70 -23.02
CA GLY A 13 22.90 10.77 -24.01
C GLY A 13 21.43 11.05 -24.37
N VAL A 14 20.52 10.95 -23.39
CA VAL A 14 19.08 11.17 -23.56
C VAL A 14 18.53 12.08 -22.45
N SER A 15 17.26 12.47 -22.51
CA SER A 15 16.61 13.20 -21.41
C SER A 15 16.20 12.27 -20.27
N HIS A 16 16.03 12.82 -19.06
CA HIS A 16 15.50 12.05 -17.92
C HIS A 16 14.11 11.46 -18.21
N THR A 17 13.29 12.14 -19.03
CA THR A 17 11.98 11.66 -19.48
C THR A 17 12.11 10.40 -20.32
N THR A 18 13.09 10.34 -21.23
CA THR A 18 13.39 9.14 -22.02
C THR A 18 13.84 7.98 -21.14
N VAL A 19 14.67 8.23 -20.11
CA VAL A 19 15.04 7.20 -19.14
C VAL A 19 13.81 6.69 -18.38
N SER A 20 12.92 7.59 -17.96
CA SER A 20 11.65 7.22 -17.31
C SER A 20 10.80 6.33 -18.23
N TRP A 21 10.67 6.66 -19.51
CA TRP A 21 9.95 5.83 -20.48
C TRP A 21 10.58 4.45 -20.66
N VAL A 22 11.90 4.34 -20.69
CA VAL A 22 12.58 3.03 -20.73
C VAL A 22 12.27 2.20 -19.48
N ILE A 23 12.36 2.81 -18.29
CA ILE A 23 12.07 2.13 -17.01
C ILE A 23 10.62 1.61 -16.97
N HIS A 24 9.67 2.35 -17.54
CA HIS A 24 8.26 1.93 -17.61
C HIS A 24 7.93 1.11 -18.87
N ASN A 25 8.94 0.70 -19.64
CA ASN A 25 8.81 -0.06 -20.88
C ASN A 25 7.81 0.55 -21.88
N ASP A 26 7.81 1.88 -22.00
CA ASP A 26 6.90 2.63 -22.87
C ASP A 26 7.10 2.21 -24.35
N PRO A 27 6.00 1.93 -25.10
CA PRO A 27 6.09 1.45 -26.47
C PRO A 27 6.67 2.48 -27.45
N ARG A 28 6.70 3.77 -27.09
CA ARG A 28 7.25 4.84 -27.94
C ARG A 28 8.78 4.79 -28.06
N ILE A 29 9.46 4.03 -27.20
CA ILE A 29 10.93 3.98 -27.19
C ILE A 29 11.45 2.85 -28.07
N THR A 30 12.30 3.21 -29.03
CA THR A 30 12.98 2.25 -29.89
C THR A 30 13.87 1.30 -29.08
N GLN A 31 14.04 0.06 -29.54
CA GLN A 31 14.90 -0.93 -28.88
C GLN A 31 16.34 -0.40 -28.70
N LYS A 32 16.88 0.29 -29.71
CA LYS A 32 18.20 0.92 -29.67
C LYS A 32 18.35 1.89 -28.48
N THR A 33 17.32 2.68 -28.18
CA THR A 33 17.34 3.60 -27.04
C THR A 33 17.18 2.85 -25.72
N LYS A 34 16.33 1.82 -25.66
CA LYS A 34 16.21 0.95 -24.47
C LYS A 34 17.55 0.33 -24.11
N ASP A 35 18.26 -0.24 -25.08
CA ASP A 35 19.56 -0.89 -24.85
C ASP A 35 20.62 0.09 -24.34
N LYS A 36 20.66 1.31 -24.89
CA LYS A 36 21.58 2.37 -24.41
C LYS A 36 21.31 2.75 -22.96
N VAL A 37 20.05 2.95 -22.61
CA VAL A 37 19.66 3.34 -21.26
C VAL A 37 19.90 2.20 -20.27
N ASN A 38 19.54 0.96 -20.62
CA ASN A 38 19.77 -0.21 -19.77
C ASN A 38 21.25 -0.43 -19.47
N LYS A 39 22.14 -0.27 -20.47
CA LYS A 39 23.59 -0.31 -20.25
C LYS A 39 24.07 0.78 -19.28
N ALA A 40 23.51 1.99 -19.36
CA ALA A 40 23.85 3.06 -18.43
C ALA A 40 23.34 2.78 -17.00
N ILE A 41 22.13 2.21 -16.87
CA ILE A 41 21.56 1.77 -15.59
C ILE A 41 22.46 0.71 -14.94
N GLU A 42 22.84 -0.33 -15.68
CA GLU A 42 23.71 -1.40 -15.19
C GLU A 42 25.09 -0.86 -14.79
N LYS A 43 25.71 -0.05 -15.66
CA LYS A 43 27.06 0.49 -15.41
C LYS A 43 27.12 1.42 -14.20
N LEU A 44 26.05 2.17 -13.95
CA LEU A 44 25.95 3.06 -12.80
C LEU A 44 25.36 2.37 -11.55
N ASN A 45 24.92 1.11 -11.67
CA ASN A 45 24.15 0.41 -10.65
C ASN A 45 22.97 1.28 -10.14
N TYR A 46 22.22 1.88 -11.07
CA TYR A 46 21.14 2.79 -10.74
C TYR A 46 19.89 2.03 -10.30
N HIS A 47 19.40 2.36 -9.11
CA HIS A 47 18.12 1.87 -8.60
C HIS A 47 17.15 3.04 -8.46
N PRO A 48 15.96 2.99 -9.09
CA PRO A 48 15.08 4.13 -9.06
C PRO A 48 14.45 4.34 -7.68
N ASN A 49 14.60 5.55 -7.15
CA ASN A 49 14.13 5.93 -5.83
C ASN A 49 12.60 6.08 -5.80
N TYR A 50 11.91 5.16 -5.10
CA TYR A 50 10.46 5.18 -4.98
C TYR A 50 9.96 6.40 -4.21
N ASN A 51 10.61 6.81 -3.12
CA ASN A 51 10.19 7.98 -2.33
C ASN A 51 10.19 9.27 -3.16
N ALA A 52 11.24 9.49 -3.96
CA ALA A 52 11.33 10.64 -4.86
C ALA A 52 10.22 10.59 -5.93
N ARG A 53 9.90 9.40 -6.45
CA ARG A 53 8.81 9.21 -7.41
C ARG A 53 7.44 9.47 -6.79
N SER A 54 7.19 8.94 -5.60
CA SER A 54 5.92 9.10 -4.90
C SER A 54 5.63 10.57 -4.60
N LEU A 55 6.67 11.34 -4.26
CA LEU A 55 6.56 12.78 -4.04
C LEU A 55 6.13 13.54 -5.30
N VAL A 56 6.73 13.23 -6.46
CA VAL A 56 6.40 13.87 -7.74
C VAL A 56 5.00 13.45 -8.23
N LYS A 57 4.64 12.18 -8.08
CA LYS A 57 3.36 11.62 -8.53
C LYS A 57 2.20 11.99 -7.60
N GLY A 58 2.48 12.39 -6.36
CA GLY A 58 1.47 12.58 -5.32
C GLY A 58 0.75 11.29 -4.92
N LYS A 59 1.32 10.12 -5.25
CA LYS A 59 0.81 8.79 -4.90
C LYS A 59 1.94 7.96 -4.34
N THR A 60 1.67 7.28 -3.23
CA THR A 60 2.63 6.39 -2.59
C THR A 60 2.74 5.05 -3.29
N ASP A 61 1.69 4.64 -4.01
CA ASP A 61 1.48 3.26 -4.45
C ASP A 61 1.68 2.28 -3.27
N ALA A 62 1.23 2.67 -2.06
CA ALA A 62 1.31 1.85 -0.85
C ALA A 62 -0.06 1.68 -0.20
N ILE A 63 -0.28 0.51 0.41
CA ILE A 63 -1.45 0.18 1.22
C ILE A 63 -0.94 -0.02 2.65
N ALA A 64 -1.58 0.63 3.63
CA ALA A 64 -1.28 0.41 5.04
C ALA A 64 -2.23 -0.64 5.62
N VAL A 65 -1.69 -1.59 6.38
CA VAL A 65 -2.47 -2.50 7.24
C VAL A 65 -2.18 -2.12 8.68
N VAL A 66 -3.24 -1.86 9.44
CA VAL A 66 -3.18 -1.30 10.78
C VAL A 66 -3.95 -2.22 11.73
N THR A 67 -3.36 -2.54 12.86
CA THR A 67 -3.96 -3.33 13.95
C THR A 67 -3.25 -2.99 15.25
N SER A 68 -3.81 -3.33 16.42
CA SER A 68 -3.08 -3.20 17.68
C SER A 68 -1.76 -3.98 17.68
N PHE A 69 -1.79 -5.26 17.31
CA PHE A 69 -0.62 -6.13 17.23
C PHE A 69 -0.78 -7.21 16.15
N PHE A 70 0.31 -7.55 15.45
CA PHE A 70 0.37 -8.71 14.55
C PHE A 70 0.82 -9.96 15.34
N SER A 71 -0.02 -10.42 16.28
CA SER A 71 0.35 -11.47 17.22
C SER A 71 -0.49 -12.74 17.12
N THR A 72 -1.64 -12.69 16.45
CA THR A 72 -2.56 -13.83 16.35
C THR A 72 -2.56 -14.42 14.94
N TYR A 73 -3.06 -15.66 14.85
CA TYR A 73 -3.26 -16.32 13.57
C TYR A 73 -4.22 -15.56 12.65
N PHE A 74 -5.19 -14.83 13.22
CA PHE A 74 -6.16 -14.06 12.46
C PHE A 74 -5.49 -12.93 11.67
N GLU A 75 -4.68 -12.06 12.30
CA GLU A 75 -4.04 -10.95 11.58
C GLU A 75 -3.09 -11.47 10.49
N LEU A 76 -2.33 -12.53 10.79
CA LEU A 76 -1.41 -13.14 9.82
C LEU A 76 -2.15 -13.79 8.64
N SER A 77 -3.31 -14.39 8.88
CA SER A 77 -4.13 -14.99 7.80
C SER A 77 -4.74 -13.94 6.90
N VAL A 78 -5.23 -12.83 7.48
CA VAL A 78 -5.72 -11.68 6.72
C VAL A 78 -4.59 -11.07 5.89
N LEU A 79 -3.41 -10.89 6.49
CA LEU A 79 -2.23 -10.37 5.80
C LEU A 79 -1.86 -11.22 4.58
N ARG A 80 -1.82 -12.55 4.73
CA ARG A 80 -1.58 -13.48 3.62
C ARG A 80 -2.63 -13.34 2.52
N GLY A 81 -3.90 -13.13 2.88
CA GLY A 81 -4.99 -12.87 1.94
C GLY A 81 -4.77 -11.58 1.14
N ILE A 82 -4.37 -10.51 1.83
CA ILE A 82 -4.03 -9.22 1.22
C ILE A 82 -2.85 -9.38 0.25
N GLU A 83 -1.77 -10.03 0.66
CA GLU A 83 -0.61 -10.28 -0.20
C GLU A 83 -0.97 -11.10 -1.44
N THR A 84 -1.81 -12.12 -1.29
CA THR A 84 -2.29 -12.94 -2.42
C THR A 84 -3.11 -12.09 -3.40
N ALA A 85 -4.00 -11.24 -2.90
CA ALA A 85 -4.78 -10.33 -3.73
C ALA A 85 -3.89 -9.31 -4.46
N MET A 86 -2.89 -8.77 -3.76
CA MET A 86 -1.91 -7.84 -4.32
C MET A 86 -1.05 -8.49 -5.41
N GLY A 87 -0.60 -9.73 -5.22
CA GLY A 87 0.17 -10.48 -6.21
C GLY A 87 -0.56 -10.73 -7.53
N ASN A 88 -1.91 -10.75 -7.49
CA ASN A 88 -2.75 -10.87 -8.68
C ASN A 88 -3.06 -9.53 -9.36
N CYS A 89 -2.66 -8.40 -8.76
CA CYS A 89 -2.86 -7.09 -9.35
C CYS A 89 -1.81 -6.79 -10.43
N LYS A 90 -2.20 -6.11 -11.52
CA LYS A 90 -1.26 -5.63 -12.55
C LYS A 90 -0.32 -4.51 -12.05
N LYS A 91 -0.66 -3.87 -10.93
CA LYS A 91 0.14 -2.84 -10.28
C LYS A 91 0.83 -3.41 -9.05
N ASN A 92 2.11 -3.08 -8.90
CA ASN A 92 2.86 -3.38 -7.69
C ASN A 92 2.57 -2.29 -6.66
N TYR A 93 1.86 -2.66 -5.60
CA TYR A 93 1.70 -1.82 -4.41
C TYR A 93 2.66 -2.29 -3.31
N ASN A 94 3.17 -1.36 -2.51
CA ASN A 94 3.88 -1.69 -1.28
C ASN A 94 2.88 -1.95 -0.16
N LEU A 95 3.20 -2.89 0.73
CA LEU A 95 2.40 -3.19 1.91
C LEU A 95 3.14 -2.70 3.15
N ASN A 96 2.57 -1.70 3.83
CA ASN A 96 3.14 -1.13 5.04
C ASN A 96 2.34 -1.61 6.26
N LEU A 97 3.02 -2.18 7.24
CA LEU A 97 2.38 -2.70 8.46
C LEU A 97 2.57 -1.72 9.61
N TYR A 98 1.50 -1.43 10.33
CA TYR A 98 1.51 -0.56 11.50
C TYR A 98 0.85 -1.23 12.69
N SER A 99 1.59 -1.35 13.78
CA SER A 99 1.06 -1.71 15.09
C SER A 99 0.71 -0.44 15.86
N THR A 100 -0.51 -0.34 16.38
CA THR A 100 -0.97 0.85 17.09
C THR A 100 -0.68 0.80 18.58
N SER A 101 -0.55 -0.41 19.15
CA SER A 101 -0.53 -0.60 20.61
C SER A 101 -1.72 0.11 21.29
N ASN A 102 -2.92 -0.02 20.75
CA ASN A 102 -4.17 0.67 21.17
C ASN A 102 -4.13 2.22 21.04
N ARG A 103 -3.37 2.74 20.06
CA ARG A 103 -3.32 4.18 19.71
C ARG A 103 -3.64 4.39 18.25
N GLU A 104 -4.73 3.79 17.80
CA GLU A 104 -5.15 3.73 16.39
C GLU A 104 -5.28 5.11 15.77
N ASP A 105 -5.93 6.07 16.43
CA ASP A 105 -6.09 7.44 15.92
C ASP A 105 -4.75 8.17 15.71
N GLU A 106 -3.77 7.98 16.60
CA GLU A 106 -2.43 8.58 16.46
C GLU A 106 -1.73 8.04 15.21
N VAL A 107 -1.72 6.72 15.04
CA VAL A 107 -1.08 6.06 13.90
C VAL A 107 -1.79 6.39 12.59
N LEU A 108 -3.13 6.44 12.60
CA LEU A 108 -3.91 6.84 11.43
C LEU A 108 -3.62 8.29 11.02
N ASN A 109 -3.47 9.21 11.98
CA ASN A 109 -3.03 10.57 11.70
C ASN A 109 -1.62 10.59 11.08
N GLU A 110 -0.67 9.82 11.60
CA GLU A 110 0.68 9.74 11.01
C GLU A 110 0.66 9.24 9.57
N ILE A 111 -0.18 8.25 9.27
CA ILE A 111 -0.33 7.71 7.91
C ILE A 111 -0.94 8.77 6.99
N LEU A 112 -2.02 9.42 7.43
CA LEU A 112 -2.76 10.42 6.66
C LEU A 112 -1.90 11.66 6.35
N TYR A 113 -1.39 12.31 7.38
CA TYR A 113 -0.64 13.57 7.22
C TYR A 113 0.78 13.33 6.71
N GLY A 114 1.38 12.18 7.03
CA GLY A 114 2.66 11.75 6.48
C GLY A 114 2.58 11.26 5.03
N ARG A 115 1.37 11.15 4.45
CA ARG A 115 1.11 10.56 3.13
C ARG A 115 1.87 9.24 2.97
N ARG A 116 1.68 8.31 3.91
CA ARG A 116 2.42 7.04 3.93
C ARG A 116 1.72 5.90 3.19
N ALA A 117 0.45 6.09 2.84
CA ALA A 117 -0.34 5.14 2.07
C ALA A 117 -1.45 5.83 1.27
N ASP A 118 -1.84 5.19 0.16
CA ASP A 118 -2.95 5.61 -0.70
C ASP A 118 -4.30 4.98 -0.27
N ALA A 119 -4.25 3.94 0.58
CA ALA A 119 -5.39 3.30 1.21
C ALA A 119 -4.97 2.65 2.54
N VAL A 120 -5.92 2.50 3.46
CA VAL A 120 -5.70 1.91 4.78
C VAL A 120 -6.71 0.80 5.04
N ILE A 121 -6.21 -0.33 5.51
CA ILE A 121 -6.98 -1.47 5.99
C ILE A 121 -6.77 -1.56 7.49
N LEU A 122 -7.85 -1.46 8.25
CA LEU A 122 -7.85 -1.50 9.71
C LEU A 122 -8.47 -2.83 10.16
N LEU A 123 -7.70 -3.64 10.89
CA LEU A 123 -8.10 -4.98 11.33
C LEU A 123 -8.67 -4.92 12.74
N SER A 124 -9.93 -5.30 12.93
CA SER A 124 -10.61 -5.44 14.22
C SER A 124 -10.63 -4.19 15.13
N GLU A 125 -10.22 -3.02 14.62
CA GLU A 125 -10.24 -1.76 15.36
C GLU A 125 -11.34 -0.82 14.84
N SER A 126 -11.79 0.11 15.68
CA SER A 126 -12.73 1.18 15.34
C SER A 126 -12.03 2.54 15.45
N PRO A 127 -11.84 3.28 14.36
CA PRO A 127 -11.28 4.63 14.43
C PRO A 127 -12.35 5.60 14.94
N SER A 128 -11.93 6.74 15.51
CA SER A 128 -12.90 7.76 15.88
C SER A 128 -13.58 8.40 14.67
N GLN A 129 -14.79 8.95 14.86
CA GLN A 129 -15.51 9.68 13.81
C GLN A 129 -14.68 10.83 13.21
N LYS A 130 -13.82 11.47 14.01
CA LYS A 130 -12.91 12.50 13.53
C LYS A 130 -11.95 11.95 12.47
N ILE A 131 -11.32 10.81 12.74
CA ILE A 131 -10.42 10.16 11.78
C ILE A 131 -11.16 9.78 10.50
N ILE A 132 -12.36 9.21 10.62
CA ILE A 132 -13.21 8.86 9.48
C ILE A 132 -13.45 10.09 8.58
N ASN A 133 -13.85 11.21 9.18
CA ASN A 133 -14.08 12.46 8.47
C ASN A 133 -12.80 12.99 7.79
N ASP A 134 -11.66 12.93 8.48
CA ASP A 134 -10.36 13.39 7.96
C ASP A 134 -9.93 12.56 6.73
N TYR A 135 -10.12 11.23 6.76
CA TYR A 135 -9.82 10.34 5.64
C TYR A 135 -10.75 10.55 4.45
N ASN A 136 -12.06 10.70 4.71
CA ASN A 136 -13.06 11.00 3.69
C ASN A 136 -12.77 12.34 3.00
N ALA A 137 -12.44 13.38 3.77
CA ALA A 137 -12.08 14.69 3.22
C ALA A 137 -10.82 14.66 2.33
N LYS A 138 -9.90 13.72 2.56
CA LYS A 138 -8.69 13.51 1.75
C LYS A 138 -8.89 12.50 0.62
N ASN A 139 -10.07 11.90 0.49
CA ASN A 139 -10.38 10.82 -0.45
C ASN A 139 -9.40 9.63 -0.34
N ILE A 140 -8.99 9.30 0.89
CA ILE A 140 -8.16 8.12 1.15
C ILE A 140 -9.08 7.02 1.69
N PRO A 141 -9.22 5.88 0.99
CA PRO A 141 -10.06 4.79 1.45
C PRO A 141 -9.58 4.23 2.79
N LEU A 142 -10.48 4.18 3.76
CA LEU A 142 -10.32 3.50 5.03
C LEU A 142 -11.27 2.30 5.06
N ILE A 143 -10.71 1.09 5.10
CA ILE A 143 -11.43 -0.18 5.01
C ILE A 143 -11.33 -0.91 6.34
N LEU A 144 -12.45 -1.40 6.85
CA LEU A 144 -12.52 -2.18 8.09
C LEU A 144 -12.54 -3.68 7.79
N VAL A 145 -11.84 -4.47 8.60
CA VAL A 145 -11.92 -5.94 8.58
C VAL A 145 -12.36 -6.43 9.95
N GLU A 146 -13.36 -7.32 9.99
CA GLU A 146 -14.04 -7.81 11.22
C GLU A 146 -14.63 -6.68 12.10
N ASN A 147 -14.93 -5.54 11.48
CA ASN A 147 -15.61 -4.42 12.13
C ASN A 147 -16.57 -3.74 11.14
N TYR A 148 -17.38 -2.78 11.62
CA TYR A 148 -18.41 -2.13 10.81
C TYR A 148 -18.61 -0.68 11.19
N HIS A 149 -18.78 0.16 10.16
CA HIS A 149 -19.20 1.56 10.27
C HIS A 149 -20.01 1.92 9.02
N ASP A 150 -21.10 2.67 9.17
CA ASP A 150 -22.03 2.94 8.05
C ASP A 150 -21.38 3.71 6.88
N GLU A 151 -20.37 4.53 7.17
CA GLU A 151 -19.67 5.35 6.19
C GLU A 151 -18.45 4.67 5.55
N LEU A 152 -18.04 3.49 6.03
CA LEU A 152 -16.81 2.82 5.60
C LEU A 152 -17.09 1.50 4.89
N ILE A 153 -16.18 1.13 4.01
CA ILE A 153 -16.18 -0.21 3.42
C ILE A 153 -15.75 -1.20 4.51
N SER A 154 -16.56 -2.23 4.76
CA SER A 154 -16.26 -3.27 5.74
C SER A 154 -16.27 -4.67 5.14
N VAL A 155 -15.32 -5.51 5.53
CA VAL A 155 -15.30 -6.95 5.28
C VAL A 155 -15.43 -7.65 6.63
N LYS A 156 -16.49 -8.43 6.85
CA LYS A 156 -16.74 -9.08 8.14
C LYS A 156 -17.30 -10.49 8.00
N SER A 157 -16.96 -11.34 8.96
CA SER A 157 -17.65 -12.59 9.21
C SER A 157 -19.04 -12.32 9.82
N ASN A 158 -19.99 -13.23 9.60
CA ASN A 158 -21.30 -13.14 10.26
C ASN A 158 -21.25 -13.91 11.58
N SER A 159 -20.60 -13.32 12.58
CA SER A 159 -20.39 -13.95 13.89
C SER A 159 -21.71 -14.23 14.61
N ILE A 160 -22.74 -13.39 14.44
CA ILE A 160 -24.08 -13.61 15.03
C ILE A 160 -24.71 -14.88 14.46
N LYS A 161 -24.69 -15.05 13.13
CA LYS A 161 -25.17 -16.28 12.50
C LYS A 161 -24.32 -17.47 12.92
N GLY A 162 -23.00 -17.31 13.00
CA GLY A 162 -22.08 -18.33 13.48
C GLY A 162 -22.44 -18.82 14.89
N VAL A 163 -22.67 -17.90 15.84
CA VAL A 163 -23.09 -18.23 17.20
C VAL A 163 -24.48 -18.87 17.21
N ARG A 164 -25.45 -18.40 16.41
CA ARG A 164 -26.77 -19.06 16.29
C ARG A 164 -26.68 -20.48 15.71
N MET A 165 -25.67 -20.76 14.88
CA MET A 165 -25.42 -22.08 14.32
C MET A 165 -24.68 -23.02 15.29
N LEU A 166 -24.12 -22.50 16.39
CA LEU A 166 -23.74 -23.32 17.53
C LEU A 166 -25.03 -23.85 18.15
N GLN A 167 -25.54 -24.97 17.62
CA GLN A 167 -26.38 -25.84 18.41
C GLN A 167 -25.55 -26.19 19.64
N ILE A 168 -25.94 -25.64 20.79
CA ILE A 168 -25.37 -26.00 22.09
C ILE A 168 -25.36 -27.53 22.08
N ILE A 169 -24.16 -28.11 22.09
CA ILE A 169 -23.98 -29.53 22.38
C ILE A 169 -24.81 -29.76 23.62
N SER A 170 -25.90 -30.51 23.45
CA SER A 170 -26.92 -30.73 24.46
C SER A 170 -26.24 -31.01 25.79
N LEU A 171 -26.30 -30.04 26.71
CA LEU A 171 -26.15 -30.32 28.12
C LEU A 171 -27.44 -31.05 28.54
N VAL A 172 -27.49 -32.34 28.19
CA VAL A 172 -28.35 -33.37 28.76
C VAL A 172 -27.49 -34.59 28.97
#